data_AF-A0A6G4QX57-F1
#
_entry.id   AF-A0A6G4QX57-F1
#
_cell.length_a   1.000
_cell.length_b   1.000
_cell.length_c   1.000
_cell.angle_alpha   90.00
_cell.angle_beta   90.00
_cell.angle_gamma   90.00
#
_symmetry.space_group_name_H-M   'P 1'
#
loop_
_entity.id
_entity.type
_entity.pdbx_description
1 polymer ?
#
loop_
_entity_poly.entity_id
_entity_poly.type
_entity_poly.pdbx_seq_one_letter_code
_entity_poly.pdbx_strand_id
1 'polypeptide(L)'
;MQQASDSRLPVWLGVLLAAAAAPVVLLTRLWPGKQTADRTPDEVAGVLRAFIDGTGGVWDWDDFESTPITDPRLDALRHRAVQAGPPDTDVEALAAVLAEVEAMARNDAGSPGAG
;
A
#
# COMPACT_ATOMS: atom_id res chain seq x y z
N MET A 1 -15.40 32.65 49.12
CA MET A 1 -14.59 33.27 48.05
C MET A 1 -13.74 32.17 47.43
N GLN A 2 -14.10 31.66 46.26
CA GLN A 2 -13.35 30.63 45.52
C GLN A 2 -12.52 31.34 44.44
N GLN A 3 -11.20 31.25 44.55
CA GLN A 3 -10.27 31.82 43.60
C GLN A 3 -10.09 30.80 42.48
N ALA A 4 -10.66 31.10 41.30
CA ALA A 4 -10.45 30.31 40.09
C ALA A 4 -8.96 30.37 39.74
N SER A 5 -8.31 29.19 39.71
CA SER A 5 -6.94 29.06 39.23
C SER A 5 -6.92 29.40 37.74
N ASP A 6 -6.42 30.59 37.42
CA ASP A 6 -6.12 31.03 36.06
C ASP A 6 -4.93 30.19 35.56
N SER A 7 -5.21 29.02 35.00
CA SER A 7 -4.21 28.09 34.47
C SER A 7 -3.65 28.61 33.14
N ARG A 8 -2.93 29.73 33.18
CA ARG A 8 -2.10 30.20 32.07
C ARG A 8 -0.80 29.41 32.11
N LEU A 9 -0.63 28.51 31.16
CA LEU A 9 0.63 27.77 31.01
C LEU A 9 1.78 28.78 30.91
N PRO A 10 2.84 28.64 31.72
CA PRO A 10 3.92 29.60 31.71
C PRO A 10 4.71 29.47 30.41
N VAL A 11 5.13 30.62 29.85
CA VAL A 11 5.74 30.74 28.51
C VAL A 11 6.92 29.77 28.30
N TRP A 12 7.71 29.51 29.34
CA TRP A 12 8.84 28.57 29.28
C TRP A 12 8.41 27.12 29.01
N LEU A 13 7.23 26.70 29.49
CA LEU A 13 6.67 25.38 29.23
C LEU A 13 6.25 25.26 27.76
N GLY A 14 5.72 26.32 27.17
CA GLY A 14 5.39 26.39 25.74
C GLY A 14 6.63 26.26 24.84
N VAL A 15 7.74 26.89 25.22
CA VAL A 15 9.02 26.77 24.50
C VAL A 15 9.58 25.34 24.57
N LEU A 16 9.52 24.69 25.74
CA LEU A 16 9.95 23.30 25.90
C LEU A 16 9.09 22.33 25.08
N LEU A 17 7.77 22.53 25.05
CA LEU A 17 6.86 21.72 24.24
C LEU A 17 7.15 21.88 22.74
N ALA A 18 7.39 23.10 22.27
CA ALA A 18 7.73 23.35 20.86
C ALA A 18 9.08 22.70 20.48
N ALA A 19 10.08 22.79 21.35
CA ALA A 19 11.39 22.17 21.16
C ALA A 19 11.33 20.63 21.18
N ALA A 20 10.43 20.03 21.96
CA ALA A 20 10.19 18.59 21.99
C ALA A 20 9.32 18.10 20.82
N ALA A 21 8.40 18.92 20.32
CA ALA A 21 7.57 18.59 19.15
C ALA A 21 8.38 18.56 17.85
N ALA A 22 9.38 19.43 17.70
CA ALA A 22 10.23 19.48 16.50
C ALA A 22 10.92 18.14 16.16
N PRO A 23 11.60 17.43 17.09
CA PRO A 23 12.18 16.12 16.80
C PRO A 23 11.12 15.04 16.58
N VAL A 24 9.95 15.10 17.25
CA VAL A 24 8.84 14.16 17.02
C VAL A 24 8.27 14.31 15.61
N VAL A 25 8.03 15.54 15.15
CA VAL A 25 7.56 15.82 13.79
C VAL A 25 8.62 15.41 12.75
N LEU A 26 9.89 15.68 13.02
CA LEU A 26 10.98 15.25 12.14
C LEU A 26 11.07 13.71 12.06
N LEU A 27 10.90 13.01 13.18
CA LEU A 27 10.83 11.54 13.23
C LEU A 27 9.63 11.00 12.44
N THR A 28 8.44 11.61 12.53
CA THR A 28 7.28 11.18 11.73
C THR A 28 7.50 11.35 10.23
N ARG A 29 8.29 12.34 9.81
CA ARG A 29 8.63 12.59 8.40
C ARG A 29 9.72 11.66 7.86
N LEU A 30 10.53 11.11 8.74
CA LEU A 30 11.58 10.14 8.42
C LEU A 30 11.11 8.69 8.64
N TRP A 31 9.87 8.49 9.09
CA TRP A 31 9.28 7.17 9.21
C TRP A 31 8.93 6.66 7.81
N PRO A 32 9.53 5.56 7.34
CA PRO A 32 9.13 4.90 6.12
C PRO A 32 7.84 4.15 6.46
N GLY A 33 6.73 4.88 6.60
CA GLY A 33 5.42 4.24 6.57
C GLY A 33 5.40 3.35 5.33
N LYS A 34 5.02 2.08 5.50
CA LYS A 34 4.95 1.09 4.42
C LYS A 34 4.27 1.76 3.23
N GLN A 35 5.04 2.08 2.19
CA GLN A 35 4.48 2.68 0.98
C GLN A 35 3.68 1.56 0.33
N THR A 36 2.35 1.64 0.46
CA THR A 36 1.44 0.79 -0.28
C THR A 36 1.17 1.46 -1.61
N ALA A 37 1.00 0.67 -2.67
CA ALA A 37 0.54 1.14 -3.95
C ALA A 37 -0.99 1.03 -4.02
N ASP A 38 -1.64 2.13 -4.39
CA ASP A 38 -3.04 2.09 -4.81
C ASP A 38 -3.08 1.51 -6.22
N ARG A 39 -3.45 0.22 -6.34
CA ARG A 39 -3.63 -0.46 -7.61
C ARG A 39 -5.04 -1.01 -7.74
N THR A 40 -5.56 -0.94 -8.94
CA THR A 40 -6.81 -1.57 -9.37
C THR A 40 -6.59 -3.03 -9.77
N PRO A 41 -7.64 -3.86 -9.81
CA PRO A 41 -7.54 -5.22 -10.34
C PRO A 41 -6.99 -5.26 -11.77
N ASP A 42 -7.38 -4.32 -12.64
CA ASP A 42 -6.90 -4.27 -14.02
C ASP A 42 -5.39 -4.02 -14.12
N GLU A 43 -4.84 -3.15 -13.27
CA GLU A 43 -3.39 -2.90 -13.22
C GLU A 43 -2.62 -4.13 -12.74
N VAL A 44 -3.13 -4.83 -11.71
CA VAL A 44 -2.52 -6.08 -11.23
C VAL A 44 -2.57 -7.16 -12.31
N ALA A 45 -3.71 -7.32 -13.00
CA ALA A 45 -3.83 -8.24 -14.12
C ALA A 45 -2.87 -7.88 -15.27
N GLY A 46 -2.69 -6.58 -15.54
CA GLY A 46 -1.73 -6.08 -16.52
C GLY A 46 -0.30 -6.52 -16.21
N VAL A 47 0.14 -6.35 -14.97
CA VAL A 47 1.48 -6.78 -14.52
C VAL A 47 1.65 -8.29 -14.65
N LEU A 48 0.70 -9.08 -14.14
CA LEU A 48 0.77 -10.54 -14.19
C LEU A 48 0.80 -11.06 -15.63
N ARG A 49 -0.06 -10.50 -16.50
CA ARG A 49 -0.08 -10.86 -17.93
C ARG A 49 1.23 -10.51 -18.63
N ALA A 50 1.74 -9.29 -18.41
CA ALA A 50 2.99 -8.86 -19.01
C ALA A 50 4.18 -9.72 -18.55
N PHE A 51 4.18 -10.15 -17.28
CA PHE A 51 5.18 -11.06 -16.75
C PHE A 51 5.09 -12.46 -17.40
N ILE A 52 3.89 -13.06 -17.44
CA ILE A 52 3.66 -14.38 -18.07
C ILE A 52 4.04 -14.37 -19.56
N ASP A 53 3.67 -13.30 -20.27
CA ASP A 53 3.92 -13.16 -21.71
C ASP A 53 5.37 -12.73 -22.02
N GLY A 54 6.18 -12.41 -21.01
CA GLY A 54 7.55 -11.92 -21.17
C GLY A 54 7.62 -10.53 -21.85
N THR A 55 6.56 -9.74 -21.75
CA THR A 55 6.45 -8.39 -22.33
C THR A 55 6.60 -7.27 -21.31
N GLY A 56 6.72 -7.61 -20.02
CA GLY A 56 6.97 -6.67 -18.93
C GLY A 56 8.37 -6.03 -18.98
N GLY A 57 8.50 -4.87 -18.34
CA GLY A 57 9.77 -4.20 -18.12
C GLY A 57 10.70 -5.00 -17.21
N VAL A 58 12.00 -4.75 -17.33
CA VAL A 58 13.07 -5.47 -16.59
C VAL A 58 12.88 -5.41 -15.07
N TRP A 59 12.24 -4.35 -14.56
CA TRP A 59 12.06 -4.09 -13.13
C TRP A 59 10.60 -4.19 -12.67
N ASP A 60 9.66 -4.45 -13.57
CA ASP A 60 8.22 -4.42 -13.23
C ASP A 60 7.86 -5.48 -12.19
N TRP A 61 8.52 -6.64 -12.24
CA TRP A 61 8.32 -7.70 -11.27
C TRP A 61 8.90 -7.34 -9.90
N ASP A 62 10.11 -6.79 -9.85
CA ASP A 62 10.75 -6.37 -8.59
C ASP A 62 9.91 -5.28 -7.90
N ASP A 63 9.38 -4.32 -8.67
CA ASP A 63 8.50 -3.29 -8.15
C ASP A 63 7.18 -3.87 -7.61
N PHE A 64 6.62 -4.87 -8.31
CA PHE A 64 5.39 -5.57 -7.89
C PHE A 64 5.60 -6.44 -6.63
N GLU A 65 6.73 -7.12 -6.51
CA GLU A 65 7.05 -7.95 -5.35
C GLU A 65 7.37 -7.11 -4.12
N SER A 66 8.11 -6.02 -4.30
CA SER A 66 8.59 -5.19 -3.20
C SER A 66 7.56 -4.23 -2.62
N THR A 67 6.49 -3.92 -3.38
CA THR A 67 5.49 -2.93 -2.99
C THR A 67 4.16 -3.59 -2.59
N PRO A 68 3.74 -3.51 -1.31
CA PRO A 68 2.41 -3.96 -0.90
C PRO A 68 1.30 -3.18 -1.60
N ILE A 69 0.15 -3.80 -1.82
CA ILE A 69 -1.02 -3.13 -2.40
C ILE A 69 -1.97 -2.67 -1.28
N THR A 70 -2.56 -1.48 -1.43
CA THR A 70 -3.48 -0.92 -0.42
C THR A 70 -4.74 -1.77 -0.23
N ASP A 71 -5.33 -2.29 -1.32
CA ASP A 71 -6.46 -3.22 -1.23
C ASP A 71 -5.98 -4.57 -0.67
N PRO A 72 -6.44 -5.01 0.51
CA PRO A 72 -6.00 -6.25 1.14
C PRO A 72 -6.34 -7.50 0.33
N ARG A 73 -7.38 -7.48 -0.52
CA ARG A 73 -7.74 -8.60 -1.39
C ARG A 73 -6.72 -8.73 -2.52
N LEU A 74 -6.34 -7.63 -3.13
CA LEU A 74 -5.32 -7.60 -4.17
C LEU A 74 -3.92 -7.89 -3.61
N ASP A 75 -3.61 -7.42 -2.39
CA ASP A 75 -2.34 -7.72 -1.74
C ASP A 75 -2.19 -9.22 -1.40
N ALA A 76 -3.28 -9.88 -1.00
CA ALA A 76 -3.28 -11.33 -0.82
C ALA A 76 -3.01 -12.09 -2.14
N LEU A 77 -3.56 -11.60 -3.26
CA LEU A 77 -3.30 -12.17 -4.60
C LEU A 77 -1.89 -11.89 -5.07
N ARG A 78 -1.36 -10.68 -4.82
CA ARG A 78 0.04 -10.33 -5.05
C ARG A 78 0.97 -11.26 -4.28
N HIS A 79 0.71 -11.51 -3.01
CA HIS A 79 1.50 -12.45 -2.21
C HIS A 79 1.52 -13.85 -2.83
N ARG A 80 0.36 -14.36 -3.28
CA ARG A 80 0.29 -15.64 -4.01
C ARG A 80 1.08 -15.62 -5.31
N ALA A 81 0.98 -14.54 -6.07
CA ALA A 81 1.74 -14.39 -7.31
C ALA A 81 3.26 -14.37 -7.05
N VAL A 82 3.72 -13.66 -6.02
CA VAL A 82 5.14 -13.64 -5.62
C VAL A 82 5.64 -15.04 -5.27
N GLN A 83 4.85 -15.85 -4.56
CA GLN A 83 5.23 -17.25 -4.25
C GLN A 83 5.34 -18.14 -5.50
N ALA A 84 4.59 -17.83 -6.55
CA ALA A 84 4.61 -18.55 -7.83
C ALA A 84 5.57 -17.94 -8.86
N GLY A 85 6.22 -16.83 -8.52
CA GLY A 85 7.15 -16.11 -9.40
C GLY A 85 8.58 -16.65 -9.38
N PRO A 86 9.55 -15.87 -9.89
CA PRO A 86 10.96 -16.21 -9.86
C PRO A 86 11.48 -16.53 -8.45
N PRO A 87 12.57 -17.33 -8.33
CA PRO A 87 13.38 -17.87 -9.42
C PRO A 87 12.82 -19.15 -10.06
N ASP A 88 11.86 -19.83 -9.44
CA ASP A 88 11.25 -21.08 -9.94
C ASP A 88 9.78 -20.83 -10.29
N THR A 89 9.57 -20.20 -11.46
CA THR A 89 8.26 -19.70 -11.87
C THR A 89 7.27 -20.82 -12.15
N ASP A 90 6.19 -20.87 -11.39
CA ASP A 90 5.00 -21.67 -11.66
C ASP A 90 3.98 -20.86 -12.48
N VAL A 91 4.08 -21.00 -13.80
CA VAL A 91 3.23 -20.27 -14.75
C VAL A 91 1.75 -20.67 -14.61
N GLU A 92 1.46 -21.91 -14.22
CA GLU A 92 0.07 -22.37 -14.03
C GLU A 92 -0.55 -21.70 -12.81
N ALA A 93 0.18 -21.64 -11.70
CA ALA A 93 -0.26 -20.93 -10.50
C ALA A 93 -0.40 -19.41 -10.75
N LEU A 94 0.51 -18.80 -11.51
CA LEU A 94 0.38 -17.39 -11.91
C LEU A 94 -0.84 -17.13 -12.80
N ALA A 95 -1.12 -18.02 -13.76
CA ALA A 95 -2.31 -17.93 -14.60
C ALA A 95 -3.60 -18.08 -13.78
N ALA A 96 -3.61 -18.94 -12.76
CA ALA A 96 -4.75 -19.06 -11.83
C ALA A 96 -4.97 -17.77 -11.02
N VAL A 97 -3.89 -17.13 -10.54
CA VAL A 97 -3.99 -15.81 -9.88
C VAL A 97 -4.50 -14.75 -10.84
N LEU A 98 -3.98 -14.69 -12.07
CA LEU A 98 -4.43 -13.75 -13.09
C LEU A 98 -5.94 -13.90 -13.37
N ALA A 99 -6.43 -15.12 -13.54
CA ALA A 99 -7.85 -15.38 -13.77
C ALA A 99 -8.75 -14.88 -12.62
N GLU A 100 -8.28 -15.01 -11.38
CA GLU A 100 -8.99 -14.51 -10.19
C GLU A 100 -9.02 -12.98 -10.13
N VAL A 101 -7.89 -12.32 -10.43
CA VAL A 101 -7.81 -10.86 -10.51
C VAL A 101 -8.72 -10.32 -11.62
N GLU A 102 -8.72 -10.94 -12.80
CA GLU A 102 -9.61 -10.55 -13.90
C GLU A 102 -11.09 -10.76 -13.57
N ALA A 103 -11.43 -11.81 -12.80
CA ALA A 103 -12.78 -12.00 -12.30
C ALA A 103 -13.18 -10.87 -11.35
N MET A 104 -12.24 -10.41 -10.50
CA MET A 104 -12.46 -9.25 -9.62
C MET A 104 -12.69 -7.97 -10.44
N ALA A 105 -11.87 -7.70 -11.45
CA ALA A 105 -12.03 -6.56 -12.35
C ALA A 105 -13.42 -6.52 -13.01
N ARG A 106 -13.90 -7.66 -13.51
CA ARG A 106 -15.25 -7.79 -14.09
C ARG A 106 -16.36 -7.50 -13.08
N ASN A 107 -16.20 -7.95 -11.84
CA ASN A 107 -17.19 -7.73 -10.78
C ASN A 107 -17.26 -6.25 -10.38
N ASP A 108 -16.13 -5.56 -10.33
CA ASP A 108 -16.07 -4.14 -10.00
C ASP A 108 -16.63 -3.27 -11.14
N ALA A 109 -16.36 -3.62 -12.39
CA ALA A 109 -16.96 -2.98 -13.57
C ALA A 109 -18.48 -3.24 -13.68
N GLY A 110 -18.96 -4.37 -13.14
CA GLY A 110 -20.37 -4.74 -13.10
C GLY A 110 -21.16 -4.13 -11.93
N SER A 111 -20.53 -3.33 -11.08
CA SER A 111 -21.15 -2.64 -9.95
C SER A 111 -21.41 -1.16 -10.29
N PRO A 112 -22.53 -0.81 -10.96
CA PRO A 112 -22.86 0.58 -11.23
C PRO A 112 -23.26 1.26 -9.91
N GLY A 113 -22.38 2.10 -9.38
CA GLY A 113 -22.69 3.17 -8.42
C GLY A 113 -23.61 2.80 -7.25
N ALA A 114 -23.02 2.45 -6.11
CA ALA A 114 -23.63 2.87 -4.84
C ALA A 114 -23.29 4.36 -4.67
N GLY A 115 -24.22 5.22 -5.12
CA GLY A 115 -24.18 6.68 -4.93
C GLY A 115 -24.47 7.13 -3.50
#